data_AF-A0A0Q5QLN6-F1
#
_entry.id   AF-A0A0Q5QLN6-F1
#
_cell.length_a   1.000
_cell.length_b   1.000
_cell.length_c   1.000
_cell.angle_alpha   90.00
_cell.angle_beta   90.00
_cell.angle_gamma   90.00
#
_symmetry.space_group_name_H-M   'P 1'
#
loop_
_entity.id
_entity.type
_entity.pdbx_description
1 polymer ?
#
loop_
_entity_poly.entity_id
_entity_poly.type
_entity_poly.pdbx_seq_one_letter_code
_entity_poly.pdbx_strand_id
1 'polypeptide(L)'
;MYQKLLPFLFFFISFIAFSQKQKSSDLKISGDYTHQYTKTVFPKFWTGFTRETVRSYDSQNKNIGISYIQQTSKKSKTVISLYVYPFNEVDNHLLRDEFLSYQHALNQNSSTGIEMKPLFSKLSDDQFTVNSVYSVFKNSLGEPDFFKGVKYTDKQSMLAIYECGGWRFKIRVTSDDMTAEQLQELKKKIEKYFDVLAIAAVKPLPVNDGSPDIIIYKPAQRDSMMVKAAVVAAQSKIEWMKNNLDTREFSTGFTDMNINSEIYSIEKMLEFYKLHKSDWKMTPDTEKYFNEMSRIADNNRLKDHIYEKYESVIDYPEGDAQKTSYIQFKIDKNISEDTNEILYKIFYRFE
;
A
#
# COMPACT_ATOMS: atom_id res chain seq x y z
N MET A 1 -60.50 -12.24 5.46
CA MET A 1 -59.32 -12.63 6.26
C MET A 1 -58.03 -12.18 5.56
N TYR A 2 -57.85 -10.87 5.34
CA TYR A 2 -56.61 -10.30 4.76
C TYR A 2 -56.47 -8.86 5.27
N GLN A 3 -55.87 -8.66 6.44
CA GLN A 3 -55.65 -7.32 6.98
C GLN A 3 -54.43 -7.21 7.91
N LYS A 4 -53.43 -8.09 7.77
CA LYS A 4 -52.26 -8.10 8.67
C LYS A 4 -50.90 -8.33 7.99
N LEU A 5 -50.70 -7.84 6.77
CA LEU A 5 -49.38 -7.93 6.09
C LEU A 5 -48.80 -6.59 5.63
N LEU A 6 -49.53 -5.48 5.77
CA LEU A 6 -49.05 -4.16 5.33
C LEU A 6 -47.92 -3.52 6.19
N PRO A 7 -47.85 -3.71 7.54
CA PRO A 7 -46.81 -3.03 8.32
C PRO A 7 -45.42 -3.68 8.20
N PHE A 8 -45.32 -4.94 7.75
CA PHE A 8 -44.04 -5.61 7.52
C PHE A 8 -43.36 -5.19 6.21
N LEU A 9 -44.15 -4.81 5.19
CA LEU A 9 -43.60 -4.35 3.92
C LEU A 9 -42.97 -2.95 4.02
N PHE A 10 -43.52 -2.08 4.90
CA PHE A 10 -42.98 -0.74 5.11
C PHE A 10 -41.64 -0.74 5.89
N PHE A 11 -41.44 -1.70 6.80
CA PHE A 11 -40.19 -1.81 7.56
C PHE A 11 -38.99 -2.26 6.70
N PHE A 12 -39.22 -3.06 5.66
CA PHE A 12 -38.14 -3.52 4.76
C PHE A 12 -37.71 -2.45 3.75
N ILE A 13 -38.61 -1.54 3.35
CA ILE A 13 -38.27 -0.46 2.40
C ILE A 13 -37.44 0.63 3.10
N SER A 14 -37.64 0.86 4.40
CA SER A 14 -36.85 1.83 5.17
C SER A 14 -35.38 1.40 5.38
N PHE A 15 -35.09 0.10 5.40
CA PHE A 15 -33.70 -0.40 5.53
C PHE A 15 -32.91 -0.33 4.22
N ILE A 16 -33.57 -0.40 3.06
CA ILE A 16 -32.88 -0.31 1.76
C ILE A 16 -32.55 1.15 1.42
N ALA A 17 -33.31 2.12 1.94
CA ALA A 17 -33.08 3.55 1.68
C ALA A 17 -31.86 4.16 2.43
N PHE A 18 -31.34 3.48 3.46
CA PHE A 18 -30.17 3.96 4.23
C PHE A 18 -28.82 3.41 3.75
N SER A 19 -28.79 2.60 2.69
CA SER A 19 -27.53 2.20 2.02
C SER A 19 -27.13 3.20 0.92
N GLN A 20 -27.38 4.49 1.12
CA GLN A 20 -26.62 5.48 0.35
C GLN A 20 -25.17 5.37 0.82
N LYS A 21 -24.31 4.76 -0.02
CA LYS A 21 -22.86 4.95 0.05
C LYS A 21 -22.63 6.44 0.28
N GLN A 22 -22.20 6.79 1.49
CA GLN A 22 -22.06 8.18 1.87
C GLN A 22 -21.10 8.85 0.90
N LYS A 23 -21.59 9.82 0.13
CA LYS A 23 -20.75 10.63 -0.74
C LYS A 23 -19.86 11.50 0.13
N SER A 24 -18.62 11.67 -0.31
CA SER A 24 -17.69 12.60 0.34
C SER A 24 -18.29 14.02 0.40
N SER A 25 -17.96 14.75 1.46
CA SER A 25 -18.50 16.09 1.69
C SER A 25 -17.41 17.07 2.11
N ASP A 26 -17.44 18.27 1.54
CA ASP A 26 -16.51 19.34 1.91
C ASP A 26 -16.97 20.00 3.21
N LEU A 27 -16.06 20.07 4.18
CA LEU A 27 -16.29 20.66 5.49
C LEU A 27 -16.10 22.18 5.42
N LYS A 28 -17.05 22.93 6.00
CA LYS A 28 -16.99 24.39 6.06
C LYS A 28 -16.08 24.84 7.22
N ILE A 29 -14.78 24.98 6.97
CA ILE A 29 -13.79 25.40 7.97
C ILE A 29 -13.15 26.75 7.59
N SER A 30 -13.34 27.78 8.42
CA SER A 30 -12.87 29.15 8.16
C SER A 30 -11.45 29.45 8.66
N GLY A 31 -10.97 28.72 9.66
CA GLY A 31 -9.64 28.84 10.28
C GLY A 31 -8.86 27.53 10.22
N ASP A 32 -8.03 27.24 11.22
CA ASP A 32 -7.30 25.96 11.29
C ASP A 32 -8.26 24.78 11.49
N TYR A 33 -7.89 23.62 10.96
CA TYR A 33 -8.67 22.39 11.09
C TYR A 33 -7.87 21.38 11.89
N THR A 34 -8.36 20.97 13.05
CA THR A 34 -7.74 19.92 13.84
C THR A 34 -8.49 18.61 13.60
N HIS A 35 -7.80 17.60 13.08
CA HIS A 35 -8.38 16.27 12.97
C HIS A 35 -8.55 15.68 14.36
N GLN A 36 -9.80 15.40 14.76
CA GLN A 36 -10.12 15.10 16.16
C GLN A 36 -9.48 13.81 16.67
N TYR A 37 -9.18 12.86 15.79
CA TYR A 37 -8.65 11.55 16.18
C TYR A 37 -7.13 11.53 16.28
N THR A 38 -6.43 12.06 15.27
CA THR A 38 -4.96 12.10 15.27
C THR A 38 -4.39 13.37 15.90
N LYS A 39 -5.24 14.34 16.25
CA LYS A 39 -4.88 15.67 16.75
C LYS A 39 -4.02 16.51 15.79
N THR A 40 -3.77 16.02 14.58
CA THR A 40 -3.03 16.74 13.53
C THR A 40 -3.74 18.05 13.19
N VAL A 41 -3.00 19.15 13.24
CA VAL A 41 -3.49 20.48 12.89
C VAL A 41 -3.15 20.78 11.43
N PHE A 42 -4.18 21.07 10.65
CA PHE A 42 -4.09 21.52 9.27
C PHE A 42 -4.40 23.01 9.23
N PRO A 43 -3.38 23.88 9.24
CA PRO A 43 -3.60 25.32 9.31
C PRO A 43 -4.26 25.84 8.03
N LYS A 44 -4.87 27.03 8.11
CA LYS A 44 -5.39 27.71 6.91
C LYS A 44 -4.28 28.09 5.93
N PHE A 45 -3.12 28.47 6.45
CA PHE A 45 -1.94 28.85 5.67
C PHE A 45 -0.72 28.09 6.17
N TRP A 46 0.04 27.51 5.24
CA TRP A 46 1.22 26.72 5.57
C TRP A 46 2.31 26.92 4.51
N THR A 47 3.45 27.47 4.90
CA THR A 47 4.65 27.62 4.05
C THR A 47 4.38 28.17 2.64
N GLY A 48 3.53 29.21 2.54
CA GLY A 48 3.17 29.81 1.25
C GLY A 48 2.03 29.11 0.50
N PHE A 49 1.48 28.02 1.04
CA PHE A 49 0.28 27.37 0.56
C PHE A 49 -0.95 27.83 1.35
N THR A 50 -2.08 27.94 0.66
CA THR A 50 -3.40 28.17 1.27
C THR A 50 -4.21 26.89 1.22
N ARG A 51 -4.81 26.51 2.36
CA ARG A 51 -5.73 25.37 2.41
C ARG A 51 -7.00 25.71 1.65
N GLU A 52 -7.30 24.92 0.62
CA GLU A 52 -8.48 25.12 -0.22
C GLU A 52 -9.66 24.30 0.31
N THR A 53 -9.46 23.01 0.56
CA THR A 53 -10.55 22.10 0.95
C THR A 53 -10.15 21.21 2.11
N VAL A 54 -11.12 20.94 2.99
CA VAL A 54 -11.11 19.80 3.92
C VAL A 54 -12.29 18.93 3.51
N ARG A 55 -12.02 17.75 2.98
CA ARG A 55 -13.02 16.79 2.52
C ARG A 55 -13.09 15.63 3.49
N SER A 56 -14.30 15.30 3.93
CA SER A 56 -14.56 14.08 4.67
C SER A 56 -15.09 12.98 3.76
N TYR A 57 -14.67 11.75 4.01
CA TYR A 57 -15.12 10.54 3.30
C TYR A 57 -15.99 9.63 4.18
N ASP A 58 -16.26 10.02 5.43
CA ASP A 58 -17.15 9.32 6.35
C ASP A 58 -17.89 10.30 7.28
N SER A 59 -19.02 9.87 7.85
CA SER A 59 -19.82 10.71 8.74
C SER A 59 -19.12 11.13 10.03
N GLN A 60 -18.09 10.39 10.47
CA GLN A 60 -17.36 10.65 11.70
C GLN A 60 -16.13 11.53 11.47
N ASN A 61 -15.83 11.89 10.22
CA ASN A 61 -14.65 12.65 9.79
C ASN A 61 -13.33 12.00 10.24
N LYS A 62 -13.27 10.66 10.24
CA LYS A 62 -12.04 9.89 10.50
C LYS A 62 -11.15 9.79 9.27
N ASN A 63 -11.76 9.70 8.10
CA ASN A 63 -11.15 9.65 6.79
C ASN A 63 -11.31 11.02 6.13
N ILE A 64 -10.20 11.73 6.05
CA ILE A 64 -10.14 13.10 5.56
C ILE A 64 -9.11 13.25 4.45
N GLY A 65 -9.42 14.14 3.51
CA GLY A 65 -8.51 14.66 2.50
C GLY A 65 -8.38 16.17 2.67
N ILE A 66 -7.16 16.68 2.70
CA ILE A 66 -6.86 18.10 2.83
C ILE A 66 -6.14 18.56 1.57
N SER A 67 -6.66 19.59 0.89
CA SER A 67 -5.97 20.22 -0.24
C SER A 67 -5.36 21.55 0.14
N TYR A 68 -4.10 21.75 -0.23
CA TYR A 68 -3.39 23.02 -0.18
C TYR A 68 -2.98 23.42 -1.58
N ILE A 69 -3.08 24.70 -1.89
CA ILE A 69 -2.70 25.27 -3.18
C ILE A 69 -1.69 26.39 -2.97
N GLN A 70 -0.65 26.36 -3.79
CA GLN A 70 0.19 27.51 -4.07
C GLN A 70 0.04 27.84 -5.55
N GLN A 71 -0.32 29.09 -5.84
CA GLN A 71 -0.45 29.57 -7.21
C GLN A 71 0.48 30.77 -7.40
N THR A 72 1.60 30.56 -8.09
CA THR A 72 2.61 31.60 -8.33
C THR A 72 2.27 32.45 -9.55
N SER A 73 1.49 31.92 -10.50
CA SER A 73 0.96 32.66 -11.65
C SER A 73 -0.36 32.07 -12.15
N LYS A 74 -0.97 32.67 -13.18
CA LYS A 74 -2.15 32.10 -13.86
C LYS A 74 -1.90 30.70 -14.46
N LYS A 75 -0.64 30.33 -14.70
CA LYS A 75 -0.25 29.07 -15.36
C LYS A 75 0.58 28.14 -14.49
N SER A 76 0.99 28.57 -13.30
CA SER A 76 1.77 27.73 -12.39
C SER A 76 1.04 27.53 -11.07
N LYS A 77 0.71 26.26 -10.81
CA LYS A 77 -0.01 25.79 -9.65
C LYS A 77 0.68 24.56 -9.09
N THR A 78 0.90 24.57 -7.77
CA THR A 78 1.25 23.38 -7.00
C THR A 78 0.07 23.02 -6.10
N VAL A 79 -0.34 21.75 -6.13
CA VAL A 79 -1.40 21.22 -5.28
C VAL A 79 -0.82 20.13 -4.40
N ILE A 80 -1.01 20.27 -3.09
CA ILE A 80 -0.71 19.23 -2.11
C ILE A 80 -2.04 18.65 -1.66
N SER A 81 -2.19 17.33 -1.74
CA SER A 81 -3.29 16.59 -1.13
C SER A 81 -2.76 15.67 -0.05
N LEU A 82 -3.19 15.90 1.18
CA LEU A 82 -2.86 15.08 2.35
C LEU A 82 -4.07 14.23 2.70
N TYR A 83 -3.87 12.95 2.96
CA TYR A 83 -4.93 12.04 3.38
C TYR A 83 -4.58 11.45 4.74
N VAL A 84 -5.54 11.46 5.65
CA VAL A 84 -5.48 10.77 6.94
C VAL A 84 -6.71 9.90 7.05
N TYR A 85 -6.53 8.59 7.22
CA TYR A 85 -7.65 7.66 7.34
C TYR A 85 -7.31 6.44 8.18
N PRO A 86 -8.30 5.85 8.89
CA PRO A 86 -8.05 4.72 9.77
C PRO A 86 -7.96 3.40 8.98
N PHE A 87 -7.26 2.43 9.57
CA PHE A 87 -7.33 1.01 9.21
C PHE A 87 -7.83 0.21 10.40
N ASN A 88 -8.65 -0.80 10.10
CA ASN A 88 -9.07 -1.81 11.08
C ASN A 88 -8.18 -3.06 11.01
N GLU A 89 -7.43 -3.21 9.92
CA GLU A 89 -6.50 -4.31 9.66
C GLU A 89 -5.28 -3.73 8.94
N VAL A 90 -4.09 -4.12 9.38
CA VAL A 90 -2.82 -3.79 8.73
C VAL A 90 -2.14 -5.09 8.38
N ASP A 91 -1.77 -5.22 7.11
CA ASP A 91 -1.15 -6.41 6.58
C ASP A 91 0.22 -6.12 5.96
N ASN A 92 1.02 -7.17 5.76
CA ASN A 92 2.38 -7.01 5.28
C ASN A 92 2.49 -6.52 3.82
N HIS A 93 1.42 -6.52 3.01
CA HIS A 93 1.42 -6.08 1.61
C HIS A 93 0.93 -4.63 1.45
N LEU A 94 0.46 -4.04 2.54
CA LEU A 94 -0.42 -2.87 2.55
C LEU A 94 0.19 -1.64 1.85
N LEU A 95 1.51 -1.43 1.98
CA LEU A 95 2.19 -0.33 1.28
C LEU A 95 2.34 -0.60 -0.22
N ARG A 96 2.67 -1.84 -0.62
CA ARG A 96 2.76 -2.22 -2.04
C ARG A 96 1.40 -2.10 -2.71
N ASP A 97 0.37 -2.68 -2.11
CA ASP A 97 -0.98 -2.72 -2.68
C ASP A 97 -1.50 -1.29 -2.93
N GLU A 98 -1.25 -0.35 -2.01
CA GLU A 98 -1.64 1.05 -2.22
C GLU A 98 -0.80 1.78 -3.28
N PHE A 99 0.50 1.51 -3.36
CA PHE A 99 1.36 2.11 -4.37
C PHE A 99 0.94 1.67 -5.77
N LEU A 100 0.76 0.37 -5.98
CA LEU A 100 0.30 -0.22 -7.24
C LEU A 100 -1.12 0.21 -7.59
N SER A 101 -2.03 0.27 -6.62
CA SER A 101 -3.38 0.78 -6.82
C SER A 101 -3.36 2.23 -7.32
N TYR A 102 -2.49 3.08 -6.78
CA TYR A 102 -2.34 4.44 -7.26
C TYR A 102 -1.74 4.50 -8.66
N GLN A 103 -0.67 3.74 -8.93
CA GLN A 103 -0.06 3.68 -10.25
C GLN A 103 -1.06 3.21 -11.32
N HIS A 104 -1.89 2.22 -11.00
CA HIS A 104 -2.96 1.75 -11.87
C HIS A 104 -3.98 2.85 -12.16
N ALA A 105 -4.51 3.50 -11.10
CA ALA A 105 -5.46 4.61 -11.25
C ALA A 105 -4.86 5.79 -12.03
N LEU A 106 -3.58 6.08 -11.82
CA LEU A 106 -2.87 7.15 -12.52
C LEU A 106 -2.75 6.83 -14.02
N ASN A 107 -2.37 5.60 -14.38
CA ASN A 107 -2.26 5.17 -15.77
C ASN A 107 -3.60 5.18 -16.51
N GLN A 108 -4.72 4.89 -15.82
CA GLN A 108 -6.06 5.01 -16.42
C GLN A 108 -6.46 6.46 -16.75
N ASN A 109 -5.86 7.45 -16.07
CA ASN A 109 -6.21 8.87 -16.19
C ASN A 109 -5.16 9.71 -16.91
N SER A 110 -4.12 9.08 -17.45
CA SER A 110 -3.02 9.71 -18.17
C SER A 110 -3.13 9.43 -19.67
N SER A 111 -2.65 10.37 -20.50
CA SER A 111 -2.51 10.15 -21.95
C SER A 111 -1.30 9.30 -22.31
N THR A 112 -0.37 9.11 -21.38
CA THR A 112 0.85 8.33 -21.55
C THR A 112 1.00 7.30 -20.42
N GLY A 113 1.69 6.19 -20.73
CA GLY A 113 2.11 5.24 -19.70
C GLY A 113 3.07 5.91 -18.73
N ILE A 114 2.75 5.86 -17.44
CA ILE A 114 3.54 6.39 -16.34
C ILE A 114 4.11 5.21 -15.56
N GLU A 115 5.42 5.11 -15.61
CA GLU A 115 6.19 4.21 -14.76
C GLU A 115 6.61 4.95 -13.49
N MET A 116 6.11 4.51 -12.34
CA MET A 116 6.48 5.05 -11.05
C MET A 116 7.61 4.20 -10.47
N LYS A 117 8.81 4.76 -10.38
CA LYS A 117 9.92 4.09 -9.69
C LYS A 117 9.73 4.21 -8.17
N PRO A 118 9.52 3.12 -7.42
CA PRO A 118 9.38 3.19 -5.97
C PRO A 118 10.71 3.52 -5.31
N LEU A 119 10.64 4.34 -4.29
CA LEU A 119 11.73 4.68 -3.37
C LEU A 119 11.24 4.39 -1.95
N PHE A 120 12.12 3.84 -1.12
CA PHE A 120 11.79 3.43 0.23
C PHE A 120 12.47 4.36 1.24
N SER A 121 11.74 4.76 2.27
CA SER A 121 12.32 5.57 3.35
C SER A 121 11.72 5.22 4.70
N LYS A 122 12.50 5.48 5.76
CA LYS A 122 12.08 5.36 7.15
C LYS A 122 12.12 6.73 7.82
N LEU A 123 11.08 7.03 8.59
CA LEU A 123 11.08 8.13 9.56
C LEU A 123 11.23 7.51 10.95
N SER A 124 12.04 8.06 11.84
CA SER A 124 12.23 7.48 13.17
C SER A 124 12.49 8.52 14.23
N ASP A 125 12.01 8.24 15.44
CA ASP A 125 12.40 8.88 16.69
C ASP A 125 12.75 7.83 17.75
N ASP A 126 12.74 8.22 19.02
CA ASP A 126 13.06 7.35 20.15
C ASP A 126 12.01 6.25 20.39
N GLN A 127 10.79 6.39 19.89
CA GLN A 127 9.65 5.51 20.18
C GLN A 127 9.08 4.78 18.95
N PHE A 128 9.16 5.38 17.76
CA PHE A 128 8.48 4.87 16.56
C PHE A 128 9.39 4.95 15.34
N THR A 129 9.25 3.97 14.45
CA THR A 129 9.85 3.97 13.12
C THR A 129 8.77 3.72 12.09
N VAL A 130 8.44 4.71 11.27
CA VAL A 130 7.43 4.61 10.22
C VAL A 130 8.08 4.30 8.88
N ASN A 131 7.64 3.21 8.26
CA ASN A 131 8.02 2.84 6.90
C ASN A 131 7.22 3.62 5.87
N SER A 132 7.83 3.88 4.71
CA SER A 132 7.17 4.56 3.60
C SER A 132 7.68 4.12 2.25
N VAL A 133 6.77 4.17 1.28
CA VAL A 133 7.07 4.08 -0.14
C VAL A 133 6.66 5.37 -0.82
N TYR A 134 7.53 5.90 -1.67
CA TYR A 134 7.27 7.13 -2.39
C TYR A 134 7.84 7.08 -3.80
N SER A 135 7.39 7.98 -4.66
CA SER A 135 7.93 8.15 -5.99
C SER A 135 7.75 9.58 -6.43
N VAL A 136 8.72 10.09 -7.18
CA VAL A 136 8.67 11.36 -7.88
C VAL A 136 8.73 11.07 -9.37
N PHE A 137 7.75 11.53 -10.13
CA PHE A 137 7.55 11.13 -11.51
C PHE A 137 6.95 12.27 -12.34
N LYS A 138 7.06 12.15 -13.65
CA LYS A 138 6.38 13.03 -14.60
C LYS A 138 5.10 12.37 -15.07
N ASN A 139 4.06 13.16 -15.26
CA ASN A 139 2.79 12.69 -15.79
C ASN A 139 2.11 13.75 -16.65
N SER A 140 1.27 13.32 -17.58
CA SER A 140 0.42 14.22 -18.36
C SER A 140 -1.02 14.05 -17.88
N LEU A 141 -1.47 14.96 -17.01
CA LEU A 141 -2.80 14.87 -16.41
C LEU A 141 -3.83 15.57 -17.30
N GLY A 142 -4.96 14.90 -17.52
CA GLY A 142 -6.11 15.49 -18.19
C GLY A 142 -6.80 16.51 -17.31
N GLU A 143 -6.84 17.75 -17.76
CA GLU A 143 -7.61 18.84 -17.14
C GLU A 143 -8.81 19.18 -18.05
N PRO A 144 -9.99 19.52 -17.48
CA PRO A 144 -11.12 19.96 -18.28
C PRO A 144 -10.76 21.18 -19.12
N ASP A 145 -10.99 21.10 -20.44
CA ASP A 145 -10.76 22.21 -21.37
C ASP A 145 -12.08 22.56 -22.05
N PHE A 146 -12.48 23.83 -21.97
CA PHE A 146 -13.76 24.30 -22.48
C PHE A 146 -13.91 24.07 -24.00
N PHE A 147 -12.82 24.08 -24.76
CA PHE A 147 -12.84 23.92 -26.22
C PHE A 147 -12.53 22.49 -26.67
N LYS A 148 -11.69 21.76 -25.94
CA LYS A 148 -11.16 20.44 -26.34
C LYS A 148 -11.70 19.28 -25.51
N GLY A 149 -12.58 19.53 -24.55
CA GLY A 149 -13.09 18.57 -23.59
C GLY A 149 -12.06 18.26 -22.50
N VAL A 150 -10.89 17.75 -22.89
CA VAL A 150 -9.75 17.47 -22.00
C VAL A 150 -8.46 17.98 -22.64
N LYS A 151 -7.69 18.76 -21.89
CA LYS A 151 -6.33 19.15 -22.24
C LYS A 151 -5.36 18.45 -21.29
N TYR A 152 -4.39 17.75 -21.86
CA TYR A 152 -3.32 17.15 -21.09
C TYR A 152 -2.21 18.17 -20.86
N THR A 153 -1.75 18.24 -19.61
CA THR A 153 -0.66 19.12 -19.18
C THR A 153 0.37 18.30 -18.44
N ASP A 154 1.63 18.48 -18.82
CA ASP A 154 2.75 17.83 -18.15
C ASP A 154 2.95 18.45 -16.77
N LYS A 155 3.04 17.58 -15.76
CA LYS A 155 3.26 17.94 -14.37
C LYS A 155 4.42 17.12 -13.82
N GLN A 156 5.11 17.71 -12.85
CA GLN A 156 5.93 16.96 -11.92
C GLN A 156 5.05 16.56 -10.74
N SER A 157 5.05 15.28 -10.40
CA SER A 157 4.19 14.71 -9.36
C SER A 157 5.00 13.91 -8.34
N MET A 158 4.43 13.78 -7.16
CA MET A 158 4.95 12.93 -6.10
C MET A 158 3.82 12.20 -5.38
N LEU A 159 4.06 10.93 -5.09
CA LEU A 159 3.27 10.14 -4.14
C LEU A 159 4.18 9.76 -2.97
N ALA A 160 3.70 9.84 -1.74
CA ALA A 160 4.32 9.17 -0.58
C ALA A 160 3.23 8.55 0.29
N ILE A 161 3.40 7.28 0.66
CA ILE A 161 2.47 6.50 1.49
C ILE A 161 3.25 6.03 2.72
N TYR A 162 2.66 6.21 3.90
CA TYR A 162 3.28 5.89 5.18
C TYR A 162 2.46 4.84 5.92
N GLU A 163 3.15 3.89 6.56
CA GLU A 163 2.56 2.87 7.42
C GLU A 163 2.55 3.38 8.87
N CYS A 164 1.40 3.88 9.33
CA CYS A 164 1.29 4.61 10.61
C CYS A 164 0.40 3.85 11.62
N GLY A 165 0.62 2.55 11.77
CA GLY A 165 -0.18 1.68 12.61
C GLY A 165 -1.63 1.64 12.15
N GLY A 166 -2.57 1.88 13.06
CA GLY A 166 -4.00 1.91 12.78
C GLY A 166 -4.47 3.15 12.01
N TRP A 167 -3.53 4.01 11.60
CA TRP A 167 -3.76 5.14 10.72
C TRP A 167 -2.92 5.01 9.47
N ARG A 168 -3.36 5.71 8.42
CA ARG A 168 -2.54 5.97 7.25
C ARG A 168 -2.38 7.44 6.99
N PHE A 169 -1.17 7.82 6.63
CA PHE A 169 -0.88 9.12 6.07
C PHE A 169 -0.45 8.95 4.61
N LYS A 170 -1.00 9.78 3.72
CA LYS A 170 -0.60 9.80 2.31
C LYS A 170 -0.46 11.21 1.80
N ILE A 171 0.62 11.47 1.08
CA ILE A 171 0.91 12.73 0.42
C ILE A 171 0.79 12.50 -1.08
N ARG A 172 0.04 13.38 -1.76
CA ARG A 172 0.12 13.56 -3.20
C ARG A 172 0.48 15.01 -3.49
N VAL A 173 1.42 15.22 -4.38
CA VAL A 173 1.74 16.55 -4.89
C VAL A 173 1.70 16.52 -6.40
N THR A 174 1.12 17.55 -7.00
CA THR A 174 1.23 17.84 -8.43
C THR A 174 1.71 19.28 -8.58
N SER A 175 2.66 19.52 -9.48
CA SER A 175 3.23 20.85 -9.69
C SER A 175 3.51 21.11 -11.17
N ASP A 176 3.27 22.36 -11.57
CA ASP A 176 3.62 22.89 -12.89
C ASP A 176 5.12 23.25 -13.03
N ASP A 177 5.78 23.64 -11.93
CA ASP A 177 7.09 24.29 -11.97
C ASP A 177 8.16 23.71 -11.03
N MET A 178 7.78 22.82 -10.11
CA MET A 178 8.74 22.22 -9.17
C MET A 178 9.58 21.13 -9.82
N THR A 179 10.88 21.13 -9.53
CA THR A 179 11.79 20.02 -9.89
C THR A 179 11.57 18.81 -8.98
N ALA A 180 12.18 17.68 -9.35
CA ALA A 180 12.11 16.47 -8.54
C ALA A 180 12.73 16.67 -7.14
N GLU A 181 13.84 17.40 -7.05
CA GLU A 181 14.54 17.73 -5.81
C GLU A 181 13.68 18.61 -4.91
N GLN A 182 13.03 19.63 -5.49
CA GLN A 182 12.11 20.50 -4.74
C GLN A 182 10.91 19.74 -4.18
N LEU A 183 10.37 18.75 -4.91
CA LEU A 183 9.31 17.89 -4.39
C LEU A 183 9.80 16.99 -3.25
N GLN A 184 11.03 16.48 -3.31
CA GLN A 184 11.62 15.72 -2.21
C GLN A 184 11.86 16.58 -0.97
N GLU A 185 12.29 17.83 -1.13
CA GLU A 185 12.39 18.78 -0.02
C GLU A 185 11.02 19.11 0.57
N LEU A 186 10.01 19.29 -0.28
CA LEU A 186 8.63 19.52 0.15
C LEU A 186 8.10 18.32 0.94
N LYS A 187 8.36 17.08 0.51
CA LYS A 187 8.04 15.85 1.26
C LYS A 187 8.56 15.95 2.70
N LYS A 188 9.85 16.25 2.87
CA LYS A 188 10.49 16.38 4.19
C LYS A 188 9.86 17.47 5.05
N LYS A 189 9.47 18.59 4.45
CA LYS A 189 8.75 19.67 5.15
C LYS A 189 7.35 19.23 5.60
N ILE A 190 6.62 18.52 4.75
CA ILE A 190 5.30 17.96 5.07
C ILE A 190 5.44 16.95 6.22
N GLU A 191 6.36 16.00 6.09
CA GLU A 191 6.61 14.95 7.10
C GLU A 191 6.88 15.55 8.48
N LYS A 192 7.76 16.55 8.54
CA LYS A 192 8.14 17.21 9.78
C LYS A 192 7.01 18.05 10.37
N TYR A 193 6.30 18.81 9.55
CA TYR A 193 5.29 19.75 10.06
C TYR A 193 4.01 19.03 10.53
N PHE A 194 3.53 18.05 9.76
CA PHE A 194 2.31 17.30 10.10
C PHE A 194 2.58 16.14 11.06
N ASP A 195 3.85 15.95 11.43
CA ASP A 195 4.33 15.01 12.43
C ASP A 195 3.79 13.58 12.20
N VAL A 196 4.30 12.96 11.14
CA VAL A 196 3.88 11.60 10.74
C VAL A 196 4.10 10.58 11.86
N LEU A 197 5.13 10.77 12.69
CA LEU A 197 5.41 9.91 13.83
C LEU A 197 4.34 10.08 14.92
N ALA A 198 3.90 11.30 15.21
CA ALA A 198 2.78 11.53 16.13
C ALA A 198 1.47 10.91 15.62
N ILE A 199 1.23 10.88 14.30
CA ILE A 199 0.06 10.17 13.72
C ILE A 199 0.15 8.66 14.01
N ALA A 200 1.33 8.05 13.83
CA ALA A 200 1.55 6.63 14.08
C ALA A 200 1.37 6.27 15.57
N ALA A 201 1.79 7.16 16.47
CA ALA A 201 1.68 6.98 17.92
C ALA A 201 0.23 6.90 18.44
N VAL A 202 -0.76 7.38 17.67
CA VAL A 202 -2.17 7.42 18.10
C VAL A 202 -2.76 6.02 18.23
N LYS A 203 -2.38 5.10 17.34
CA LYS A 203 -2.91 3.73 17.34
C LYS A 203 -1.82 2.74 16.87
N PRO A 204 -0.81 2.45 17.71
CA PRO A 204 0.23 1.48 17.38
C PRO A 204 -0.36 0.07 17.21
N LEU A 205 0.29 -0.77 16.42
CA LEU A 205 -0.06 -2.18 16.25
C LEU A 205 0.03 -2.93 17.58
N PRO A 206 -0.90 -3.88 17.84
CA PRO A 206 -0.94 -4.66 19.09
C PRO A 206 0.11 -5.79 19.10
N VAL A 207 1.37 -5.45 18.85
CA VAL A 207 2.47 -6.42 18.66
C VAL A 207 2.82 -7.22 19.92
N ASN A 208 2.45 -6.71 21.10
CA ASN A 208 2.68 -7.37 22.38
C ASN A 208 1.54 -8.31 22.78
N ASP A 209 0.36 -8.16 22.19
CA ASP A 209 -0.87 -8.80 22.66
C ASP A 209 -1.24 -10.06 21.84
N GLY A 210 -0.50 -10.34 20.76
CA GLY A 210 -0.76 -11.52 19.94
C GLY A 210 0.25 -11.70 18.81
N SER A 211 0.27 -12.90 18.23
CA SER A 211 0.89 -13.10 16.92
C SER A 211 -0.09 -12.63 15.84
N PRO A 212 0.40 -12.14 14.69
CA PRO A 212 -0.49 -11.72 13.63
C PRO A 212 -1.22 -12.95 13.06
N ASP A 213 -2.43 -12.72 12.57
CA ASP A 213 -3.23 -13.72 11.92
C ASP A 213 -2.69 -14.04 10.51
N ILE A 214 -2.98 -15.24 10.02
CA ILE A 214 -2.59 -15.71 8.68
C ILE A 214 -3.87 -15.98 7.86
N ILE A 215 -3.97 -15.35 6.70
CA ILE A 215 -4.91 -15.73 5.65
C ILE A 215 -4.18 -16.56 4.61
N ILE A 216 -4.68 -17.77 4.33
CA ILE A 216 -4.22 -18.62 3.24
C ILE A 216 -5.13 -18.39 2.03
N TYR A 217 -4.54 -17.95 0.90
CA TYR A 217 -5.29 -17.66 -0.32
C TYR A 217 -5.62 -18.91 -1.13
N LYS A 218 -6.58 -18.78 -2.04
CA LYS A 218 -7.07 -19.86 -2.91
C LYS A 218 -5.94 -20.61 -3.67
N PRO A 219 -4.90 -19.96 -4.22
CA PRO A 219 -3.80 -20.67 -4.88
C PRO A 219 -3.07 -21.65 -3.96
N ALA A 220 -3.01 -21.37 -2.66
CA ALA A 220 -2.39 -22.26 -1.68
C ALA A 220 -3.29 -23.46 -1.29
N GLN A 221 -4.60 -23.39 -1.58
CA GLN A 221 -5.60 -24.40 -1.18
C GLN A 221 -5.77 -25.53 -2.21
N ARG A 222 -4.77 -25.75 -3.08
CA ARG A 222 -4.79 -26.80 -4.11
C ARG A 222 -4.79 -28.21 -3.51
N ASP A 223 -3.88 -28.44 -2.58
CA ASP A 223 -3.75 -29.70 -1.85
C ASP A 223 -3.07 -29.47 -0.49
N SER A 224 -2.98 -30.54 0.30
CA SER A 224 -2.39 -30.51 1.63
C SER A 224 -0.92 -30.09 1.64
N MET A 225 -0.16 -30.39 0.57
CA MET A 225 1.25 -29.99 0.46
C MET A 225 1.37 -28.49 0.35
N MET A 226 0.68 -27.90 -0.61
CA MET A 226 0.72 -26.46 -0.83
C MET A 226 0.22 -25.68 0.40
N VAL A 227 -0.90 -26.11 1.01
CA VAL A 227 -1.46 -25.41 2.20
C VAL A 227 -0.44 -25.39 3.33
N LYS A 228 0.12 -26.55 3.70
CA LYS A 228 0.98 -26.63 4.87
C LYS A 228 2.34 -25.99 4.62
N ALA A 229 2.88 -26.08 3.40
CA ALA A 229 4.07 -25.33 3.02
C ALA A 229 3.84 -23.81 3.10
N ALA A 230 2.69 -23.31 2.63
CA ALA A 230 2.33 -21.89 2.75
C ALA A 230 2.16 -21.45 4.22
N VAL A 231 1.60 -22.30 5.07
CA VAL A 231 1.53 -22.04 6.53
C VAL A 231 2.93 -21.96 7.15
N VAL A 232 3.83 -22.87 6.79
CA VAL A 232 5.23 -22.83 7.25
C VAL A 232 5.92 -21.55 6.78
N ALA A 233 5.76 -21.17 5.51
CA ALA A 233 6.29 -19.92 4.99
C ALA A 233 5.81 -18.70 5.80
N ALA A 234 4.50 -18.62 6.04
CA ALA A 234 3.89 -17.55 6.82
C ALA A 234 4.42 -17.50 8.27
N GLN A 235 4.46 -18.64 8.96
CA GLN A 235 4.99 -18.72 10.33
C GLN A 235 6.46 -18.34 10.40
N SER A 236 7.28 -18.83 9.47
CA SER A 236 8.69 -18.46 9.36
C SER A 236 8.89 -16.98 9.07
N LYS A 237 8.02 -16.36 8.28
CA LYS A 237 8.06 -14.91 8.05
C LYS A 237 7.73 -14.13 9.33
N ILE A 238 6.72 -14.56 10.09
CA ILE A 238 6.39 -13.97 11.40
C ILE A 238 7.58 -14.05 12.36
N GLU A 239 8.22 -15.22 12.43
CA GLU A 239 9.41 -15.43 13.26
C GLU A 239 10.57 -14.53 12.82
N TRP A 240 10.83 -14.46 11.52
CA TRP A 240 11.86 -13.59 10.97
C TRP A 240 11.61 -12.13 11.35
N MET A 241 10.38 -11.64 11.20
CA MET A 241 10.02 -10.26 11.53
C MET A 241 10.25 -9.97 13.02
N LYS A 242 9.83 -10.87 13.92
CA LYS A 242 10.05 -10.72 15.37
C LYS A 242 11.53 -10.62 15.76
N ASN A 243 12.40 -11.33 15.02
CA ASN A 243 13.83 -11.41 15.34
C ASN A 243 14.68 -10.34 14.64
N ASN A 244 14.17 -9.70 13.58
CA ASN A 244 14.96 -8.81 12.73
C ASN A 244 14.42 -7.37 12.64
N LEU A 245 13.13 -7.14 12.93
CA LEU A 245 12.56 -5.79 12.94
C LEU A 245 12.74 -5.16 14.33
N ASP A 246 13.08 -3.87 14.33
CA ASP A 246 13.09 -3.06 15.55
C ASP A 246 11.65 -2.96 16.10
N THR A 247 11.48 -3.04 17.41
CA THR A 247 10.15 -2.96 18.05
C THR A 247 9.42 -1.66 17.69
N ARG A 248 10.15 -0.55 17.54
CA ARG A 248 9.63 0.75 17.10
C ARG A 248 9.07 0.68 15.69
N GLU A 249 9.71 -0.06 14.80
CA GLU A 249 9.24 -0.31 13.43
C GLU A 249 7.99 -1.19 13.46
N PHE A 250 8.08 -2.31 14.16
CA PHE A 250 7.01 -3.30 14.26
C PHE A 250 5.72 -2.72 14.86
N SER A 251 5.83 -1.75 15.78
CA SER A 251 4.69 -1.06 16.38
C SER A 251 3.92 -0.15 15.43
N THR A 252 4.47 0.21 14.27
CA THR A 252 3.78 1.05 13.27
C THR A 252 3.48 0.29 11.98
N GLY A 253 4.17 -0.81 11.72
CA GLY A 253 4.08 -1.52 10.45
C GLY A 253 4.96 -2.76 10.37
N PHE A 254 4.75 -3.57 9.34
CA PHE A 254 5.58 -4.75 9.07
C PHE A 254 5.56 -5.11 7.58
N THR A 255 5.75 -4.07 6.77
CA THR A 255 5.83 -4.18 5.32
C THR A 255 6.81 -5.24 4.83
N ASP A 256 6.42 -5.95 3.77
CA ASP A 256 7.23 -6.92 3.07
C ASP A 256 8.22 -6.30 2.05
N MET A 257 8.35 -4.96 2.07
CA MET A 257 9.32 -4.24 1.24
C MET A 257 10.77 -4.65 1.52
N ASN A 258 11.08 -5.20 2.70
CA ASN A 258 12.37 -5.83 2.92
C ASN A 258 12.37 -7.25 2.33
N ILE A 259 13.11 -7.40 1.23
CA ILE A 259 13.20 -8.66 0.48
C ILE A 259 13.71 -9.85 1.29
N ASN A 260 14.48 -9.63 2.36
CA ASN A 260 15.07 -10.72 3.13
C ASN A 260 14.01 -11.55 3.87
N SER A 261 12.93 -10.93 4.33
CA SER A 261 11.82 -11.65 4.96
C SER A 261 11.12 -12.62 4.00
N GLU A 262 11.03 -12.22 2.73
CA GLU A 262 10.42 -13.03 1.67
C GLU A 262 11.31 -14.19 1.28
N ILE A 263 12.61 -13.94 1.08
CA ILE A 263 13.60 -14.98 0.79
C ILE A 263 13.56 -16.05 1.90
N TYR A 264 13.63 -15.62 3.16
CA TYR A 264 13.59 -16.54 4.30
C TYR A 264 12.31 -17.40 4.31
N SER A 265 11.15 -16.78 4.06
CA SER A 265 9.88 -17.50 4.02
C SER A 265 9.81 -18.53 2.87
N ILE A 266 10.33 -18.19 1.69
CA ILE A 266 10.37 -19.08 0.53
C ILE A 266 11.35 -20.23 0.76
N GLU A 267 12.51 -19.95 1.33
CA GLU A 267 13.49 -20.99 1.69
C GLU A 267 12.88 -22.00 2.66
N LYS A 268 12.16 -21.54 3.67
CA LYS A 268 11.45 -22.41 4.63
C LYS A 268 10.32 -23.19 4.00
N MET A 269 9.60 -22.60 3.06
CA MET A 269 8.60 -23.30 2.24
C MET A 269 9.22 -24.44 1.43
N LEU A 270 10.38 -24.19 0.79
CA LEU A 270 11.10 -25.17 -0.02
C LEU A 270 11.76 -26.26 0.83
N GLU A 271 12.29 -25.91 1.99
CA GLU A 271 12.82 -26.87 2.99
C GLU A 271 11.72 -27.85 3.41
N PHE A 272 10.55 -27.32 3.76
CA PHE A 272 9.39 -28.11 4.12
C PHE A 272 8.98 -29.09 3.00
N TYR A 273 8.87 -28.59 1.77
CA TYR A 273 8.57 -29.43 0.61
C TYR A 273 9.62 -30.54 0.42
N LYS A 274 10.91 -30.22 0.48
CA LYS A 274 11.99 -31.19 0.29
C LYS A 274 11.95 -32.32 1.33
N LEU A 275 11.58 -32.01 2.58
CA LEU A 275 11.47 -32.98 3.66
C LEU A 275 10.22 -33.88 3.55
N HIS A 276 9.10 -33.35 3.05
CA HIS A 276 7.80 -34.03 3.10
C HIS A 276 7.24 -34.47 1.75
N LYS A 277 7.95 -34.25 0.63
CA LYS A 277 7.48 -34.63 -0.73
C LYS A 277 7.13 -36.12 -0.89
N SER A 278 7.73 -37.00 -0.08
CA SER A 278 7.40 -38.43 -0.05
C SER A 278 6.19 -38.77 0.80
N ASP A 279 5.82 -37.88 1.71
CA ASP A 279 4.86 -38.18 2.77
C ASP A 279 3.43 -37.93 2.28
N TRP A 280 3.23 -37.00 1.36
CA TRP A 280 1.91 -36.57 0.92
C TRP A 280 1.72 -36.67 -0.59
N LYS A 281 0.48 -37.01 -0.98
CA LYS A 281 0.06 -36.97 -2.38
C LYS A 281 -0.06 -35.53 -2.84
N MET A 282 0.52 -35.22 -4.00
CA MET A 282 0.49 -33.89 -4.60
C MET A 282 -0.29 -33.89 -5.92
N THR A 283 -0.90 -32.75 -6.22
CA THR A 283 -1.41 -32.48 -7.55
C THR A 283 -0.25 -32.17 -8.52
N PRO A 284 -0.43 -32.40 -9.84
CA PRO A 284 0.57 -32.01 -10.84
C PRO A 284 0.95 -30.53 -10.76
N ASP A 285 -0.01 -29.65 -10.47
CA ASP A 285 0.22 -28.21 -10.37
C ASP A 285 1.10 -27.85 -9.16
N THR A 286 0.87 -28.49 -8.01
CA THR A 286 1.72 -28.29 -6.82
C THR A 286 3.14 -28.81 -7.06
N GLU A 287 3.29 -29.99 -7.66
CA GLU A 287 4.61 -30.54 -8.01
C GLU A 287 5.34 -29.64 -9.00
N LYS A 288 4.66 -29.15 -10.04
CA LYS A 288 5.18 -28.18 -11.00
C LYS A 288 5.67 -26.91 -10.30
N TYR A 289 4.83 -26.31 -9.43
CA TYR A 289 5.17 -25.10 -8.68
C TYR A 289 6.46 -25.28 -7.87
N PHE A 290 6.55 -26.34 -7.07
CA PHE A 290 7.72 -26.57 -6.22
C PHE A 290 8.99 -26.90 -7.02
N ASN A 291 8.85 -27.62 -8.13
CA ASN A 291 9.97 -27.88 -9.03
C ASN A 291 10.48 -26.58 -9.68
N GLU A 292 9.58 -25.70 -10.12
CA GLU A 292 9.93 -24.39 -10.68
C GLU A 292 10.58 -23.46 -9.63
N MET A 293 9.98 -23.36 -8.44
CA MET A 293 10.55 -22.57 -7.33
C MET A 293 11.90 -23.12 -6.86
N SER A 294 12.08 -24.44 -6.84
CA SER A 294 13.39 -25.05 -6.53
C SER A 294 14.42 -24.69 -7.60
N ARG A 295 14.07 -24.71 -8.90
CA ARG A 295 14.98 -24.25 -9.98
C ARG A 295 15.38 -22.79 -9.80
N ILE A 296 14.44 -21.91 -9.44
CA ILE A 296 14.74 -20.49 -9.16
C ILE A 296 15.74 -20.40 -7.99
N ALA A 297 15.48 -21.09 -6.88
CA ALA A 297 16.32 -21.07 -5.69
C ALA A 297 17.72 -21.64 -5.93
N ASP A 298 17.81 -22.82 -6.54
CA ASP A 298 19.08 -23.50 -6.80
C ASP A 298 19.99 -22.72 -7.79
N ASN A 299 19.44 -21.77 -8.55
CA ASN A 299 20.19 -20.87 -9.43
C ASN A 299 20.42 -19.47 -8.82
N ASN A 300 20.18 -19.29 -7.52
CA ASN A 300 20.31 -18.00 -6.80
C ASN A 300 19.48 -16.86 -7.40
N ARG A 301 18.29 -17.16 -7.96
CA ARG A 301 17.41 -16.19 -8.63
C ARG A 301 16.21 -15.75 -7.79
N LEU A 302 16.19 -16.06 -6.48
CA LEU A 302 15.05 -15.71 -5.60
C LEU A 302 14.80 -14.20 -5.53
N LYS A 303 15.86 -13.38 -5.46
CA LYS A 303 15.70 -11.91 -5.41
C LYS A 303 15.03 -11.37 -6.65
N ASP A 304 15.48 -11.80 -7.83
CA ASP A 304 14.90 -11.41 -9.11
C ASP A 304 13.45 -11.89 -9.25
N HIS A 305 13.17 -13.13 -8.80
CA HIS A 305 11.82 -13.68 -8.77
C HIS A 305 10.88 -12.84 -7.92
N ILE A 306 11.28 -12.53 -6.69
CA ILE A 306 10.48 -11.72 -5.76
C ILE A 306 10.29 -10.30 -6.34
N TYR A 307 11.31 -9.74 -6.97
CA TYR A 307 11.25 -8.43 -7.61
C TYR A 307 10.24 -8.38 -8.76
N GLU A 308 10.22 -9.40 -9.62
CA GLU A 308 9.20 -9.54 -10.66
C GLU A 308 7.80 -9.75 -10.05
N LYS A 309 7.68 -10.70 -9.12
CA LYS A 309 6.44 -11.07 -8.43
C LYS A 309 5.73 -9.87 -7.81
N TYR A 310 6.50 -8.91 -7.28
CA TYR A 310 5.97 -7.72 -6.62
C TYR A 310 6.03 -6.46 -7.49
N GLU A 311 6.09 -6.62 -8.81
CA GLU A 311 6.03 -5.54 -9.79
C GLU A 311 7.05 -4.43 -9.50
N SER A 312 8.27 -4.81 -9.10
CA SER A 312 9.36 -3.91 -8.72
C SER A 312 9.12 -3.07 -7.44
N VAL A 313 7.99 -3.25 -6.74
CA VAL A 313 7.67 -2.55 -5.47
C VAL A 313 8.19 -3.33 -4.28
N ILE A 314 9.52 -3.48 -4.25
CA ILE A 314 10.27 -4.09 -3.15
C ILE A 314 11.70 -3.52 -3.13
N ASP A 315 12.33 -3.44 -1.96
CA ASP A 315 13.68 -2.89 -1.80
C ASP A 315 14.73 -3.89 -2.32
N TYR A 316 15.04 -3.75 -3.61
CA TYR A 316 16.11 -4.47 -4.28
C TYR A 316 16.77 -3.55 -5.33
N PRO A 317 17.81 -2.78 -4.94
CA PRO A 317 18.43 -1.77 -5.80
C PRO A 317 18.97 -2.31 -7.13
N GLU A 318 19.43 -3.56 -7.16
CA GLU A 318 19.94 -4.21 -8.37
C GLU A 318 18.84 -4.76 -9.28
N GLY A 319 17.58 -4.80 -8.83
CA GLY A 319 16.47 -5.47 -9.52
C GLY A 319 16.22 -4.97 -10.95
N ASP A 320 16.26 -3.64 -11.15
CA ASP A 320 16.12 -3.03 -12.49
C ASP A 320 17.17 -3.57 -13.48
N ALA A 321 18.42 -3.71 -13.01
CA ALA A 321 19.52 -4.18 -13.85
C ALA A 321 19.43 -5.68 -14.15
N GLN A 322 18.77 -6.46 -13.30
CA GLN A 322 18.62 -7.91 -13.46
C GLN A 322 17.40 -8.34 -14.27
N LYS A 323 16.42 -7.44 -14.48
CA LYS A 323 15.13 -7.76 -15.11
C LYS A 323 15.24 -8.53 -16.41
N THR A 324 16.05 -8.05 -17.36
CA THR A 324 16.23 -8.71 -18.66
C THR A 324 16.88 -10.09 -18.52
N SER A 325 17.88 -10.23 -17.65
CA SER A 325 18.56 -11.51 -17.43
C SER A 325 17.62 -12.53 -16.76
N TYR A 326 16.70 -12.07 -15.92
CA TYR A 326 15.73 -12.91 -15.24
C TYR A 326 14.61 -13.39 -16.17
N ILE A 327 14.11 -12.51 -17.05
CA ILE A 327 13.16 -12.89 -18.11
C ILE A 327 13.76 -13.98 -19.00
N GLN A 328 15.01 -13.81 -19.44
CA GLN A 328 15.68 -14.83 -20.25
C GLN A 328 15.84 -16.15 -19.48
N PHE A 329 16.20 -16.10 -18.20
CA PHE A 329 16.29 -17.29 -17.36
C PHE A 329 14.94 -18.03 -17.23
N LYS A 330 13.83 -17.31 -17.06
CA LYS A 330 12.49 -17.92 -17.02
C LYS A 330 12.16 -18.64 -18.32
N ILE A 331 12.49 -18.04 -19.46
CA ILE A 331 12.31 -18.65 -20.79
C ILE A 331 13.16 -19.92 -20.91
N ASP A 332 14.46 -19.82 -20.61
CA ASP A 332 15.42 -20.93 -20.76
C ASP A 332 15.09 -22.11 -19.83
N LYS A 333 14.52 -21.84 -18.65
CA LYS A 333 14.16 -22.84 -17.64
C LYS A 333 12.68 -23.23 -17.63
N ASN A 334 11.90 -22.70 -18.59
CA ASN A 334 10.46 -22.91 -18.70
C ASN A 334 9.75 -22.71 -17.34
N ILE A 335 9.98 -21.56 -16.72
CA ILE A 335 9.32 -21.15 -15.47
C ILE A 335 8.02 -20.44 -15.83
N SER A 336 6.92 -20.87 -15.23
CA SER A 336 5.60 -20.30 -15.48
C SER A 336 5.27 -19.14 -14.55
N GLU A 337 4.29 -18.32 -14.95
CA GLU A 337 3.75 -17.23 -14.13
C GLU A 337 3.05 -17.72 -12.84
N ASP A 338 2.71 -19.01 -12.75
CA ASP A 338 2.08 -19.58 -11.56
C ASP A 338 2.98 -19.43 -10.30
N THR A 339 4.29 -19.29 -10.50
CA THR A 339 5.26 -19.04 -9.41
C THR A 339 5.10 -17.66 -8.76
N ASN A 340 4.42 -16.73 -9.43
CA ASN A 340 4.14 -15.37 -8.96
C ASN A 340 2.90 -15.29 -8.05
N GLU A 341 2.18 -16.38 -7.85
CA GLU A 341 0.99 -16.38 -6.99
C GLU A 341 1.29 -15.98 -5.54
N ILE A 342 0.35 -15.24 -4.96
CA ILE A 342 0.35 -14.90 -3.54
C ILE A 342 -0.35 -16.04 -2.80
N LEU A 343 0.41 -16.76 -1.97
CA LEU A 343 -0.09 -17.93 -1.25
C LEU A 343 -0.75 -17.58 0.09
N TYR A 344 -0.28 -16.52 0.74
CA TYR A 344 -0.77 -16.08 2.05
C TYR A 344 -0.63 -14.57 2.24
N LYS A 345 -1.27 -14.05 3.28
CA LYS A 345 -1.07 -12.70 3.83
C LYS A 345 -1.05 -12.80 5.35
N ILE A 346 -0.23 -11.98 6.00
CA ILE A 346 -0.16 -11.86 7.46
C ILE A 346 -0.72 -10.50 7.85
N PHE A 347 -1.54 -10.43 8.89
CA PHE A 347 -2.17 -9.18 9.30
C PHE A 347 -2.38 -9.08 10.81
N TYR A 348 -2.41 -7.85 11.32
CA TYR A 348 -2.95 -7.52 12.63
C TYR A 348 -4.30 -6.82 12.48
N ARG A 349 -5.22 -7.15 13.38
CA ARG A 349 -6.48 -6.42 13.53
C ARG A 349 -6.41 -5.50 14.72
N PHE A 350 -7.07 -4.36 14.60
CA PHE A 350 -7.36 -3.52 15.74
C PHE A 350 -8.75 -3.86 16.26
N GLU A 351 -8.82 -4.15 17.56
CA GLU A 351 -10.09 -4.29 18.28
C GLU A 351 -10.91 -2.98 18.32
#